data_AF-A0A497HLJ7-F1
#
_entry.id   AF-A0A497HLJ7-F1
#
_cell.length_a   1.000
_cell.length_b   1.000
_cell.length_c   1.000
_cell.angle_alpha   90.00
_cell.angle_beta   90.00
_cell.angle_gamma   90.00
#
_symmetry.space_group_name_H-M   'P 1'
#
loop_
_entity.id
_entity.type
_entity.pdbx_description
1 polymer ?
#
loop_
_entity_poly.entity_id
_entity_poly.type
_entity_poly.pdbx_seq_one_letter_code
_entity_poly.pdbx_strand_id
1 'polypeptide(L)' 'VYYGREKIDIGPKVFVLEFADSGINIEFWFWIKGYDELKEREVASRVQERIFKKFKESGIVIPYPHRVIISK' A
#
# COMPACT_ATOMS: atom_id res chain seq x y z
N VAL A 1 -20.88 0.75 0.01
CA VAL A 1 -21.42 0.59 1.39
C VAL A 1 -22.14 1.87 1.75
N TYR A 2 -23.21 1.85 2.53
CA TYR A 2 -23.88 3.09 2.94
C TYR A 2 -23.38 3.52 4.32
N TYR A 3 -23.06 4.81 4.48
CA TYR A 3 -22.84 5.44 5.79
C TYR A 3 -23.90 6.53 5.96
N GLY A 4 -24.83 6.30 6.88
CA GLY A 4 -26.06 7.08 6.91
C GLY A 4 -26.84 6.94 5.60
N ARG A 5 -27.03 8.05 4.88
CA ARG A 5 -27.73 8.09 3.58
C ARG A 5 -26.79 8.12 2.37
N GLU A 6 -25.48 8.21 2.58
CA GLU A 6 -24.52 8.37 1.51
C GLU A 6 -23.96 7.01 1.05
N LYS A 7 -23.91 6.81 -0.27
CA LYS A 7 -23.27 5.64 -0.86
C LYS A 7 -21.77 5.89 -0.93
N ILE A 8 -21.02 5.19 -0.08
CA ILE A 8 -19.56 5.16 -0.12
C ILE A 8 -19.10 4.18 -1.19
N ASP A 9 -18.20 4.66 -2.03
CA ASP A 9 -17.35 3.84 -2.88
C ASP A 9 -16.30 3.11 -2.03
N ILE A 10 -16.45 1.80 -1.96
CA ILE A 10 -15.57 0.88 -1.23
C ILE A 10 -14.59 0.15 -2.15
N GLY A 11 -14.49 0.58 -3.41
CA GLY A 11 -13.44 0.11 -4.29
C GLY A 11 -12.05 0.39 -3.68
N PRO A 12 -11.06 -0.47 -3.95
CA PRO A 12 -9.70 -0.21 -3.53
C PRO A 12 -9.17 1.08 -4.16
N LYS A 13 -8.44 1.89 -3.40
CA LYS A 13 -7.89 3.17 -3.85
C LYS A 13 -6.39 3.20 -3.57
N VAL A 14 -5.63 3.78 -4.51
CA VAL A 14 -4.20 4.01 -4.35
C VAL A 14 -3.94 5.50 -4.49
N PHE A 15 -3.14 6.04 -3.59
CA PHE A 15 -2.74 7.44 -3.60
C PHE A 15 -1.22 7.56 -3.59
N VAL A 16 -0.69 8.49 -4.38
CA VAL A 16 0.70 8.95 -4.20
C VAL A 16 0.66 10.04 -3.15
N LEU A 17 1.34 9.82 -2.03
CA LEU A 17 1.40 10.77 -0.93
C LEU A 17 2.49 11.82 -1.17
N GLU A 18 3.70 11.36 -1.48
CA GLU A 18 4.86 12.21 -1.72
C GLU A 18 5.96 11.51 -2.53
N PHE A 19 6.84 12.32 -3.11
CA PHE A 19 8.12 11.90 -3.68
C PHE A 19 9.20 12.10 -2.60
N ALA A 20 9.56 11.04 -1.90
CA ALA A 20 10.55 11.05 -0.83
C ALA A 20 11.98 10.97 -1.39
N ASP A 21 12.98 11.18 -0.52
CA ASP A 21 14.41 11.25 -0.89
C ASP A 21 14.94 10.04 -1.65
N SER A 22 14.35 8.85 -1.42
CA SER A 22 14.78 7.60 -2.06
C SER A 22 13.64 6.85 -2.73
N GLY A 23 12.42 7.39 -2.81
CA GLY A 23 11.28 6.63 -3.33
C GLY A 23 9.98 7.41 -3.41
N ILE A 24 8.88 6.71 -3.68
CA ILE A 24 7.54 7.28 -3.72
C ILE A 24 6.74 6.66 -2.58
N ASN A 25 6.24 7.48 -1.68
CA ASN A 25 5.34 7.02 -0.63
C ASN A 25 3.93 6.91 -1.22
N ILE A 26 3.37 5.72 -1.15
CA ILE A 26 2.02 5.42 -1.64
C ILE A 26 1.15 4.89 -0.50
N GLU A 27 -0.14 5.16 -0.56
CA GLU A 27 -1.12 4.62 0.35
C GLU A 27 -2.12 3.75 -0.41
N PHE A 28 -2.43 2.57 0.14
CA PHE A 28 -3.40 1.65 -0.43
C PHE A 28 -4.56 1.42 0.53
N TRP A 29 -5.74 1.89 0.15
CA TRP A 29 -6.97 1.73 0.92
C TRP A 29 -7.83 0.63 0.32
N PHE A 30 -8.35 -0.24 1.17
CA PHE A 30 -9.30 -1.27 0.79
C PHE A 30 -10.21 -1.62 1.98
N TRP A 31 -11.35 -2.24 1.67
CA TRP A 31 -12.33 -2.66 2.66
C TRP A 31 -12.38 -4.18 2.79
N ILE A 32 -12.43 -4.67 4.03
CA ILE A 32 -12.63 -6.10 4.32
C ILE A 32 -14.09 -6.30 4.69
N LYS A 33 -14.75 -7.27 4.03
CA LYS A 33 -16.14 -7.60 4.34
C LYS A 33 -16.23 -8.36 5.67
N GLY A 34 -16.93 -7.77 6.64
CA GLY A 34 -17.14 -8.31 7.99
C GLY A 34 -15.94 -8.07 8.91
N TYR A 35 -16.19 -7.99 10.21
CA TYR A 35 -15.17 -7.76 11.23
C TYR A 35 -14.80 -9.07 11.93
N ASP A 36 -13.52 -9.41 11.86
CA ASP A 36 -12.85 -10.50 12.58
C ASP A 36 -11.35 -10.15 12.60
N GLU A 37 -10.76 -9.98 13.79
CA GLU A 37 -9.38 -9.49 13.93
C GLU A 37 -8.35 -10.43 13.28
N LEU A 38 -8.56 -11.76 13.36
CA LEU A 38 -7.67 -12.73 12.72
C LEU A 38 -7.76 -12.60 11.19
N LYS A 39 -8.97 -12.41 10.69
CA LYS A 39 -9.22 -12.21 9.26
C LYS A 39 -8.62 -10.90 8.74
N GLU A 40 -8.68 -9.83 9.52
CA GLU A 40 -8.07 -8.54 9.16
C GLU A 40 -6.57 -8.69 8.92
N ARG A 41 -5.87 -9.29 9.88
CA ARG A 41 -4.42 -9.52 9.79
C ARG A 41 -4.06 -10.45 8.63
N GLU A 42 -4.81 -11.54 8.44
CA GLU A 42 -4.57 -12.49 7.34
C GLU A 42 -4.74 -11.83 5.98
N VAL A 43 -5.83 -11.09 5.78
CA VAL A 43 -6.10 -10.41 4.50
C VAL A 43 -5.05 -9.32 4.24
N ALA A 44 -4.68 -8.54 5.25
CA ALA A 44 -3.62 -7.53 5.13
C ALA A 44 -2.28 -8.16 4.72
N SER A 45 -1.85 -9.26 5.37
CA SER A 45 -0.61 -9.97 5.01
C SER A 45 -0.65 -10.47 3.57
N ARG A 46 -1.74 -11.13 3.16
CA ARG A 46 -1.90 -11.66 1.80
C ARG A 46 -1.90 -10.56 0.74
N VAL A 47 -2.45 -9.38 1.05
CA VAL A 47 -2.39 -8.21 0.17
C VAL A 47 -0.94 -7.74 0.03
N GLN A 48 -0.21 -7.57 1.13
CA GLN A 48 1.19 -7.14 1.09
C GLN A 48 2.09 -8.10 0.32
N GLU A 49 1.94 -9.42 0.53
CA GLU A 49 2.68 -10.44 -0.22
C GLU A 49 2.40 -10.38 -1.73
N ARG A 50 1.13 -10.16 -2.11
CA ARG A 50 0.74 -10.02 -3.52
C ARG A 50 1.29 -8.75 -4.14
N ILE A 51 1.26 -7.63 -3.43
CA ILE A 51 1.87 -6.36 -3.87
C ILE A 51 3.37 -6.58 -4.12
N PHE A 52 4.08 -7.17 -3.17
CA PHE A 52 5.51 -7.45 -3.30
C PHE A 52 5.82 -8.36 -4.49
N LYS A 53 5.05 -9.44 -4.66
CA LYS A 53 5.19 -10.34 -5.81
C LYS A 53 4.97 -9.60 -7.13
N LYS A 54 3.92 -8.78 -7.22
CA LYS A 54 3.59 -8.00 -8.43
C LYS A 54 4.63 -6.93 -8.74
N PHE A 55 5.19 -6.29 -7.72
CA PHE A 55 6.29 -5.35 -7.90
C PHE A 55 7.51 -6.05 -8.48
N LYS A 56 7.90 -7.21 -7.92
CA LYS A 56 8.99 -8.03 -8.47
C LYS A 56 8.74 -8.44 -9.92
N GLU A 57 7.54 -8.97 -10.23
CA GLU A 57 7.16 -9.36 -11.60
C GLU A 57 7.22 -8.18 -12.58
N SER A 58 6.97 -6.96 -12.11
CA SER A 58 6.96 -5.73 -12.92
C SER A 58 8.32 -5.02 -12.93
N GLY A 59 9.37 -5.59 -12.31
CA GLY A 59 10.69 -4.95 -12.21
C GLY A 59 10.73 -3.73 -11.28
N ILE A 60 9.73 -3.54 -10.42
CA ILE A 60 9.67 -2.46 -9.42
C ILE A 60 10.51 -2.89 -8.21
N VAL A 61 11.56 -2.13 -7.93
CA VAL A 61 12.44 -2.34 -6.78
C VAL A 61 11.99 -1.47 -5.62
N ILE A 62 11.93 -2.04 -4.41
CA ILE A 62 11.74 -1.25 -3.19
C ILE A 62 13.09 -0.59 -2.87
N PRO A 63 13.18 0.74 -2.91
CA PRO A 63 14.45 1.42 -2.73
C PRO A 63 14.94 1.31 -1.28
N TYR A 64 16.24 1.11 -1.12
CA TYR A 64 16.89 1.29 0.17
C TYR A 64 17.19 2.79 0.37
N PRO A 65 17.26 3.29 1.62
CA PRO A 65 17.68 4.66 1.87
C PRO A 65 19.07 4.91 1.24
N HIS A 66 19.14 5.88 0.33
CA HIS A 66 20.40 6.29 -0.29
C HIS A 66 21.03 7.43 0.50
N ARG A 67 22.36 7.37 0.68
CA ARG A 67 23.14 8.49 1.21
C ARG A 67 24.22 8.87 0.20
N VAL A 68 24.29 10.15 -0.14
CA VAL A 68 25.41 10.69 -0.93
C VAL A 68 26.58 10.93 0.03
N ILE A 69 27.68 10.22 -0.17
CA ILE A 69 28.93 10.45 0.58
C ILE A 69 29.81 11.36 -0.29
N ILE A 70 29.99 12.61 0.14
CA ILE A 70 30.91 13.55 -0.51
C ILE A 70 32.28 13.37 0.14
N SER A 71 33.23 12.83 -0.60
CA SER A 71 34.64 12.77 -0.18
C SER A 71 35.37 14.05 -0.64
N LYS A 72 36.24 14.59 0.23
CA LYS A 72 37.05 15.80 -0.02
C LYS A 72 38.33 15.47 -0.75
#